data_AF-A0A2K3YGD6-F1
#
_entry.id   AF-A0A2K3YGD6-F1
#
_cell.length_a   1.000
_cell.length_b   1.000
_cell.length_c   1.000
_cell.angle_alpha   90.00
_cell.angle_beta   90.00
_cell.angle_gamma   90.00
#
_symmetry.space_group_name_H-M   'P 1'
#
loop_
_entity.id
_entity.type
_entity.pdbx_description
1 polymer ?
#
loop_
_entity_poly.entity_id
_entity_poly.type
_entity_poly.pdbx_seq_one_letter_code
_entity_poly.pdbx_strand_id
1 'polypeptide(L)' 'MKDIIYVENPYFITAKEDSIKFKNIRDKSVKYFLFSEIDAIIFDHPKCYLTQSLVVK' A
#
# COMPACT_ATOMS: atom_id res chain seq x y z
N MET A 1 8.96 8.67 14.13
CA MET A 1 9.64 7.70 13.23
C MET A 1 8.64 7.33 12.17
N LYS A 2 9.07 7.22 10.92
CA LYS A 2 8.21 6.74 9.83
C LYS A 2 8.24 5.21 9.80
N ASP A 3 7.14 4.60 9.39
CA ASP A 3 6.97 3.17 9.33
C ASP A 3 7.48 2.58 8.01
N ILE A 4 7.91 1.32 8.08
CA ILE A 4 8.18 0.48 6.91
C ILE A 4 7.11 -0.60 6.87
N ILE A 5 6.33 -0.63 5.79
CA ILE A 5 5.21 -1.57 5.66
C ILE A 5 5.62 -2.75 4.79
N TYR A 6 5.55 -3.95 5.36
CA TYR A 6 5.69 -5.21 4.61
C TYR A 6 4.31 -5.71 4.16
N VAL A 7 4.18 -5.98 2.87
CA VAL A 7 2.92 -6.41 2.25
C VAL A 7 2.94 -7.92 2.06
N GLU A 8 2.64 -8.64 3.14
CA GLU A 8 2.69 -10.11 3.21
C GLU A 8 1.43 -10.81 2.68
N ASN A 9 0.37 -10.04 2.41
CA ASN A 9 -0.91 -10.54 1.91
C ASN A 9 -1.22 -9.95 0.53
N PRO A 10 -2.07 -10.59 -0.28
CA PRO A 10 -2.43 -10.09 -1.60
C PRO A 10 -3.27 -8.81 -1.51
N TYR A 11 -2.59 -7.67 -1.62
CA TYR A 11 -3.20 -6.34 -1.64
C TYR A 11 -3.13 -5.73 -3.04
N PHE A 12 -4.16 -4.95 -3.36
CA PHE A 12 -4.13 -3.93 -4.39
C PHE A 12 -3.85 -2.58 -3.72
N ILE A 13 -2.76 -1.92 -4.12
CA ILE A 13 -2.25 -0.71 -3.47
C ILE A 13 -2.29 0.45 -4.46
N THR A 14 -2.80 1.58 -4.01
CA THR A 14 -2.94 2.77 -4.85
C THR A 14 -2.79 4.04 -4.03
N ALA A 15 -2.27 5.11 -4.65
CA ALA A 15 -2.27 6.43 -4.05
C ALA A 15 -3.68 7.03 -4.10
N LYS A 16 -4.14 7.61 -3.00
CA LYS A 16 -5.38 8.37 -2.91
C LYS A 16 -5.15 9.62 -2.04
N GLU A 17 -5.24 10.80 -2.65
CA GLU A 17 -4.97 12.07 -1.94
C GLU A 17 -3.61 11.97 -1.21
N ASP A 18 -3.49 12.38 0.05
CA ASP A 18 -2.24 12.27 0.82
C ASP A 18 -2.08 10.92 1.55
N SER A 19 -2.75 9.89 1.05
CA SER A 19 -2.71 8.55 1.62
C SER A 19 -2.43 7.45 0.60
N ILE A 20 -2.01 6.31 1.14
CA ILE A 20 -1.87 5.06 0.42
C ILE A 20 -3.02 4.16 0.84
N LYS A 21 -3.80 3.72 -0.14
CA LYS A 21 -4.91 2.80 0.06
C LYS A 21 -4.46 1.38 -0.22
N PHE A 22 -4.67 0.51 0.76
CA PHE A 22 -4.49 -0.93 0.66
C PHE A 22 -5.85 -1.58 0.60
N LYS A 23 -6.18 -2.28 -0.49
CA LYS A 23 -7.38 -3.10 -0.61
C LYS A 23 -7.01 -4.57 -0.68
N ASN A 24 -7.35 -5.34 0.33
CA ASN A 24 -7.10 -6.77 0.33
C ASN A 24 -7.94 -7.43 -0.77
N ILE A 25 -7.31 -8.26 -1.59
CA ILE A 25 -7.96 -8.85 -2.76
C ILE A 25 -8.91 -9.98 -2.36
N ARG A 26 -8.60 -10.68 -1.26
CA ARG A 26 -9.38 -11.83 -0.76
C ARG A 26 -10.62 -11.37 -0.01
N ASP A 27 -10.44 -10.66 1.10
CA ASP A 27 -11.52 -10.31 2.02
C ASP A 27 -12.15 -8.93 1.74
N LYS A 28 -11.59 -8.17 0.77
CA LYS A 28 -12.04 -6.83 0.39
C LYS A 28 -11.89 -5.76 1.47
N SER A 29 -11.23 -6.06 2.59
CA SER A 29 -10.89 -5.08 3.62
C SER A 29 -10.02 -3.97 3.05
N VAL A 30 -10.15 -2.78 3.65
CA VAL A 30 -9.44 -1.58 3.21
C VAL A 30 -8.69 -0.98 4.39
N LYS A 31 -7.43 -0.61 4.17
CA LYS A 31 -6.61 0.17 5.09
C LYS A 31 -6.09 1.41 4.37
N TYR A 32 -5.87 2.47 5.14
CA TYR A 32 -5.28 3.72 4.67
C TYR A 32 -4.13 4.07 5.59
N PHE A 33 -3.08 4.63 5.00
CA PHE A 33 -1.91 5.13 5.71
C PHE A 33 -1.50 6.48 5.09
N LEU A 34 -1.08 7.45 5.90
CA LEU A 34 -0.63 8.72 5.37
C LEU A 34 0.79 8.60 4.80
N PHE A 35 1.08 9.30 3.70
CA PHE A 35 2.45 9.33 3.16
C PHE A 35 3.45 9.93 4.16
N SER A 36 3.02 10.85 5.01
CA SER A 36 3.88 11.45 6.05
C SER A 36 4.34 10.44 7.10
N GLU A 37 3.60 9.34 7.26
CA GLU A 37 3.84 8.30 8.26
C GLU A 37 4.69 7.15 7.72
N ILE A 38 4.85 7.03 6.39
CA ILE A 38 5.53 5.88 5.76
C ILE A 38 6.86 6.32 5.14
N ASP A 39 7.89 5.51 5.35
CA ASP A 39 9.19 5.67 4.69
C ASP A 39 9.31 4.74 3.47
N ALA A 40 8.83 3.49 3.59
CA ALA A 40 8.90 2.51 2.53
C ALA A 40 7.74 1.50 2.58
N ILE A 41 7.41 0.95 1.41
CA ILE A 41 6.51 -0.20 1.25
C ILE A 41 7.28 -1.31 0.55
N ILE A 42 7.38 -2.46 1.20
CA ILE A 42 8.06 -3.65 0.68
C ILE A 42 7.00 -4.68 0.26
N PHE A 43 6.97 -4.97 -1.03
CA PHE A 43 6.06 -5.94 -1.61
C PHE A 43 6.62 -7.36 -1.47
N ASP A 44 6.32 -7.99 -0.33
CA ASP A 44 6.86 -9.31 0.02
C ASP A 44 6.01 -10.48 -0.50
N HIS A 45 4.72 -10.23 -0.76
CA HIS A 45 3.84 -11.24 -1.35
C HIS A 45 3.74 -11.09 -2.89
N PRO A 46 3.96 -12.17 -3.67
CA PRO A 46 4.08 -12.11 -5.14
C PRO A 46 2.77 -11.76 -5.87
N LYS A 47 1.62 -11.90 -5.22
CA LYS A 47 0.29 -11.53 -5.77
C LYS A 47 -0.21 -10.18 -5.28
N CYS A 48 0.70 -9.23 -5.08
CA CYS A 48 0.36 -7.85 -4.84
C CYS A 48 0.32 -7.08 -6.15
N TYR A 49 -0.51 -6.05 -6.20
CA TYR A 49 -0.65 -5.17 -7.35
C TYR A 49 -0.55 -3.74 -6.89
N LEU A 50 0.10 -2.89 -7.67
CA LEU A 50 0.20 -1.46 -7.41
C LEU A 50 -0.24 -0.68 -8.65
N THR A 51 -0.79 0.50 -8.44
CA THR A 51 -1.06 1.44 -9.53
C THR A 51 0.15 2.31 -9.80
N GLN A 52 0.34 2.72 -11.06
CA GLN A 52 1.39 3.68 -11.43
C GLN A 52 1.32 4.99 -10.62
N SER A 53 0.12 5.42 -10.23
CA SER A 53 -0.08 6.60 -9.38
C SER A 53 0.62 6.52 -8.02
N LEU A 54 0.98 5.32 -7.55
CA LEU A 54 1.75 5.13 -6.32
C LEU A 54 3.26 5.34 -6.53
N VAL A 55 3.75 5.16 -7.76
CA VAL A 55 5.19 5.27 -8.11
C VAL A 55 5.58 6.68 -8.50
N VAL A 56 4.65 7.42 -9.11
CA VAL A 56 4.90 8.76 -9.67
C VAL A 56 4.69 9.88 -8.65
N LYS A 57 4.20 9.54 -7.45
CA LYS A 57 3.84 10.49 -6.40
C LYS A 57 4.92 10.60 -5.36
#